data_AF-A0A8H4H3P4-F1
#
_entry.id   AF-A0A8H4H3P4-F1
#
_cell.length_a   1.000
_cell.length_b   1.000
_cell.length_c   1.000
_cell.angle_alpha   90.00
_cell.angle_beta   90.00
_cell.angle_gamma   90.00
#
_symmetry.space_group_name_H-M   'P 1'
#
loop_
_entity.id
_entity.type
_entity.pdbx_description
1 polymer ?
#
loop_
_entity_poly.entity_id
_entity_poly.type
_entity_poly.pdbx_seq_one_letter_code
_entity_poly.pdbx_strand_id
1 'polypeptide(L)'
;MYNLTRRILETGKGLQLADGKSFWNCVHVHDLSRLYIRLIDEAIFGGSKSSWNSEGYYLVEGGEYFWGDICRRITKEAYKLGLLASEEMVVLDMENRAVMTPAGRPVVNYTVKAKAVRARKLLGWTPTQSKIEDEIPEIVKEVARAHGLT
;
A
#
# COMPACT_ATOMS: atom_id res chain seq x y z
N MET A 1 3.41 1.38 -5.27
CA MET A 1 4.09 2.57 -4.72
C MET A 1 5.18 3.08 -5.66
N TYR A 2 6.15 2.25 -6.07
CA TYR A 2 7.21 2.63 -7.04
C TYR A 2 6.69 3.22 -8.36
N ASN A 3 5.74 2.57 -9.03
CA ASN A 3 5.19 3.09 -10.30
C ASN A 3 4.43 4.42 -10.13
N LEU A 4 3.73 4.60 -9.01
CA LEU A 4 3.07 5.87 -8.68
C LEU A 4 4.09 6.97 -8.44
N THR A 5 5.14 6.67 -7.68
CA THR A 5 6.25 7.59 -7.41
C THR A 5 6.93 8.00 -8.70
N ARG A 6 7.29 7.02 -9.53
CA ARG A 6 7.83 7.24 -10.87
C ARG A 6 6.93 8.17 -11.68
N ARG A 7 5.62 7.90 -11.69
CA ARG A 7 4.68 8.71 -12.47
C ARG A 7 4.66 10.17 -12.01
N ILE A 8 4.65 10.42 -10.70
CA ILE A 8 4.71 11.77 -10.13
C ILE A 8 6.00 12.48 -10.56
N LEU A 9 7.15 11.82 -10.40
CA LEU A 9 8.46 12.37 -10.78
C LEU A 9 8.56 12.66 -12.29
N GLU A 10 8.12 11.74 -13.15
CA GLU A 10 8.12 11.92 -14.62
C GLU A 10 7.23 13.09 -15.06
N THR A 11 6.12 13.35 -14.38
CA THR A 11 5.27 14.51 -14.69
C THR A 11 5.78 15.82 -14.12
N GLY A 12 6.69 15.77 -13.14
CA GLY A 12 7.12 16.94 -12.39
C GLY A 12 5.99 17.60 -11.59
N LYS A 13 4.89 16.89 -11.29
CA LYS A 13 3.70 17.42 -10.61
C LYS A 13 3.12 16.42 -9.63
N GLY A 14 2.58 16.90 -8.52
CA GLY A 14 1.73 16.07 -7.66
C GLY A 14 0.44 15.70 -8.39
N LEU A 15 0.02 14.44 -8.31
CA LEU A 15 -1.17 13.93 -9.02
C LEU A 15 -2.15 13.28 -8.05
N GLN A 16 -3.44 13.59 -8.17
CA GLN A 16 -4.52 12.90 -7.46
C GLN A 16 -5.60 12.52 -8.46
N LEU A 17 -6.15 11.31 -8.35
CA LEU A 17 -7.33 10.93 -9.12
C LEU A 17 -8.60 11.17 -8.28
N ALA A 18 -9.57 11.86 -8.88
CA ALA A 18 -10.86 12.21 -8.29
C ALA A 18 -10.69 12.78 -6.87
N ASP A 19 -11.51 12.32 -5.91
CA ASP A 19 -11.46 12.76 -4.52
C ASP A 19 -10.34 12.10 -3.69
N GLY A 20 -9.56 11.19 -4.29
CA GLY A 20 -8.46 10.48 -3.63
C GLY A 20 -8.90 9.51 -2.53
N LYS A 21 -10.19 9.21 -2.38
CA LYS A 21 -10.71 8.38 -1.27
C LYS A 21 -10.68 6.87 -1.54
N SER A 22 -10.26 6.45 -2.73
CA SER A 22 -10.00 5.04 -2.99
C SER A 22 -8.92 4.52 -2.03
N PHE A 23 -9.21 3.42 -1.34
CA PHE A 23 -8.36 2.90 -0.28
C PHE A 23 -8.09 1.41 -0.41
N TRP A 24 -6.97 0.97 0.15
CA TRP A 24 -6.54 -0.42 0.14
C TRP A 24 -6.01 -0.83 1.50
N ASN A 25 -6.16 -2.11 1.82
CA ASN A 25 -5.36 -2.73 2.85
C ASN A 25 -3.96 -3.05 2.34
N CYS A 26 -2.99 -3.00 3.24
CA CYS A 26 -1.66 -3.57 3.05
C CYS A 26 -1.36 -4.54 4.18
N VAL A 27 -0.35 -5.38 4.00
CA VAL A 27 0.25 -6.18 5.06
C VAL A 27 1.73 -6.30 4.74
N HIS A 28 2.58 -6.16 5.75
CA HIS A 28 4.01 -6.40 5.57
C HIS A 28 4.26 -7.89 5.33
N VAL A 29 5.22 -8.24 4.47
CA VAL A 29 5.51 -9.64 4.12
C VAL A 29 5.81 -10.49 5.36
N HIS A 30 6.60 -9.98 6.30
CA HIS A 30 6.88 -10.67 7.57
C HIS A 30 5.64 -10.86 8.46
N ASP A 31 4.68 -9.92 8.45
CA ASP A 31 3.41 -10.08 9.18
C ASP A 31 2.56 -11.18 8.54
N LEU A 32 2.49 -11.21 7.21
CA LEU A 32 1.84 -12.28 6.46
C LEU A 32 2.50 -13.64 6.74
N SER A 33 3.83 -13.72 6.69
CA SER A 33 4.58 -14.94 7.01
C SER A 33 4.30 -15.45 8.43
N ARG A 34 4.16 -14.56 9.42
CA ARG A 34 3.79 -14.94 10.78
C ARG A 34 2.41 -15.58 10.88
N LEU A 35 1.46 -15.20 10.03
CA LEU A 35 0.17 -15.90 9.98
C LEU A 35 0.35 -17.32 9.44
N TYR A 36 1.11 -17.47 8.34
CA TYR A 36 1.38 -18.78 7.77
C TYR A 36 2.05 -19.72 8.76
N ILE A 37 3.07 -19.26 9.49
CA ILE A 37 3.73 -20.06 10.53
C ILE A 37 2.71 -20.53 11.58
N ARG A 38 1.84 -19.65 12.07
CA ARG A 38 0.81 -20.02 13.05
C ARG A 38 -0.16 -21.08 12.52
N LEU A 39 -0.56 -20.99 11.26
CA LEU A 39 -1.42 -22.00 10.63
C LEU A 39 -0.68 -23.34 10.48
N ILE A 40 0.59 -23.32 10.09
CA ILE A 40 1.42 -24.51 9.96
C ILE A 40 1.63 -25.17 11.32
N ASP A 41 1.93 -24.41 12.37
CA ASP A 41 2.09 -24.91 13.73
C ASP A 41 0.81 -25.59 14.22
N GLU A 42 -0.35 -24.97 13.99
CA GLU A 42 -1.64 -25.58 14.34
C GLU A 42 -1.88 -26.90 13.58
N ALA A 43 -1.48 -26.99 12.31
CA ALA A 43 -1.61 -28.22 11.52
C ALA A 43 -0.69 -29.34 11.99
N ILE A 44 0.57 -29.03 12.34
CA ILE A 44 1.58 -30.03 12.72
C ILE A 44 1.36 -30.52 14.14
N PHE A 45 1.10 -29.61 15.07
CA PHE A 45 1.04 -29.94 16.50
C PHE A 45 -0.37 -30.25 17.01
N GLY A 46 -1.36 -30.34 16.10
CA GLY A 46 -2.74 -30.68 16.45
C GLY A 46 -3.44 -29.58 17.25
N GLY A 47 -3.18 -28.31 16.90
CA GLY A 47 -3.84 -27.16 17.51
C GLY A 47 -5.35 -27.13 17.21
N SER A 48 -6.14 -26.65 18.17
CA SER A 48 -7.61 -26.58 18.08
C SER A 48 -8.14 -25.18 17.80
N LYS A 49 -7.26 -24.20 17.59
CA LYS A 49 -7.64 -22.80 17.39
C LYS A 49 -7.98 -22.53 15.93
N SER A 50 -7.22 -23.11 15.01
CA SER A 50 -7.46 -22.99 13.57
C SER A 50 -8.62 -23.87 13.09
N SER A 51 -9.30 -23.39 12.07
CA SER A 51 -10.29 -24.10 11.25
C SER A 51 -9.79 -24.31 9.82
N TRP A 52 -10.36 -25.30 9.14
CA TRP A 52 -9.93 -25.81 7.84
C TRP A 52 -11.09 -25.91 6.84
N ASN A 53 -10.81 -26.29 5.59
CA ASN A 53 -11.80 -26.52 4.53
C ASN A 53 -12.68 -25.27 4.29
N SER A 54 -14.01 -25.39 4.38
CA SER A 54 -14.95 -24.28 4.19
C SER A 54 -14.72 -23.12 5.15
N GLU A 55 -14.14 -23.39 6.32
CA GLU A 55 -13.79 -22.41 7.34
C GLU A 55 -12.29 -22.04 7.33
N GLY A 56 -11.54 -22.51 6.34
CA GLY A 56 -10.08 -22.33 6.22
C GLY A 56 -9.63 -20.97 5.72
N TYR A 57 -10.49 -19.95 5.74
CA TYR A 57 -10.16 -18.61 5.24
C TYR A 57 -9.66 -17.69 6.36
N TYR A 58 -8.56 -17.00 6.09
CA TYR A 58 -7.96 -16.03 7.00
C TYR A 58 -7.53 -14.79 6.21
N LEU A 59 -8.11 -13.66 6.55
CA LEU A 59 -7.68 -12.37 6.02
C LEU A 59 -6.57 -11.80 6.91
N VAL A 60 -5.65 -11.07 6.29
CA VAL A 60 -4.62 -10.28 6.97
C VAL A 60 -4.71 -8.83 6.51
N GLU A 61 -4.38 -7.92 7.41
CA GLU A 61 -4.16 -6.52 7.12
C GLU A 61 -3.34 -5.87 8.25
N GLY A 62 -2.53 -4.90 7.86
CA GLY A 62 -1.71 -4.02 8.71
C GLY A 62 -2.23 -2.58 8.73
N GLY A 63 -3.51 -2.38 8.39
CA GLY A 63 -4.13 -1.07 8.21
C GLY A 63 -4.67 -0.82 6.80
N GLU A 64 -5.20 0.37 6.62
CA GLU A 64 -5.76 0.91 5.37
C GLU A 64 -5.00 2.19 5.01
N TYR A 65 -4.74 2.40 3.73
CA TYR A 65 -4.20 3.65 3.21
C TYR A 65 -5.07 4.17 2.07
N PHE A 66 -5.12 5.50 1.92
CA PHE A 66 -5.88 6.19 0.88
C PHE A 66 -4.93 6.67 -0.21
N TRP A 67 -5.30 6.46 -1.49
CA TRP A 67 -4.42 6.84 -2.60
C TRP A 67 -4.15 8.35 -2.65
N GLY A 68 -5.13 9.19 -2.29
CA GLY A 68 -4.91 10.63 -2.18
C GLY A 68 -3.84 11.00 -1.14
N ASP A 69 -3.82 10.32 0.01
CA ASP A 69 -2.81 10.53 1.05
C ASP A 69 -1.42 10.06 0.61
N ILE A 70 -1.34 8.90 -0.04
CA ILE A 70 -0.09 8.38 -0.60
C ILE A 70 0.47 9.36 -1.63
N CYS A 71 -0.36 9.83 -2.57
CA CYS A 71 0.04 10.82 -3.57
C CYS A 71 0.59 12.09 -2.90
N ARG A 72 -0.13 12.66 -1.92
CA ARG A 72 0.33 13.86 -1.19
C ARG A 72 1.68 13.64 -0.50
N ARG A 73 1.86 12.50 0.17
CA ARG A 73 3.10 12.16 0.87
C ARG A 73 4.29 12.03 -0.10
N ILE A 74 4.08 11.36 -1.23
CA ILE A 74 5.09 11.24 -2.28
C ILE A 74 5.44 12.63 -2.83
N THR A 75 4.45 13.44 -3.21
CA THR A 75 4.65 14.80 -3.73
C THR A 75 5.44 15.66 -2.75
N LYS A 76 5.06 15.64 -1.46
CA LYS A 76 5.73 16.41 -0.41
C LYS A 76 7.19 16.00 -0.23
N GLU A 77 7.49 14.70 -0.21
CA GLU A 77 8.87 14.26 -0.08
C GLU A 77 9.68 14.58 -1.34
N ALA A 78 9.10 14.42 -2.53
CA ALA A 78 9.76 14.77 -3.79
C ALA A 78 10.07 16.28 -3.86
N TYR A 79 9.15 17.15 -3.43
CA TYR A 79 9.38 18.59 -3.30
C TYR A 79 10.52 18.90 -2.31
N LYS A 80 10.49 18.29 -1.12
CA LYS A 80 11.55 18.46 -0.10
C LYS A 80 12.94 18.06 -0.62
N LEU A 81 13.02 17.08 -1.50
CA LEU A 81 14.26 16.64 -2.14
C LEU A 81 14.66 17.48 -3.37
N GLY A 82 13.89 18.52 -3.71
CA GLY A 82 14.15 19.38 -4.88
C GLY A 82 13.82 18.72 -6.22
N LEU A 83 13.11 17.58 -6.21
CA LEU A 83 12.72 16.84 -7.42
C LEU A 83 11.48 17.42 -8.09
N LEU A 84 10.68 18.19 -7.34
CA LEU A 84 9.52 18.94 -7.84
C LEU A 84 9.70 20.42 -7.53
N ALA A 85 9.16 21.28 -8.39
CA ALA A 85 9.18 22.74 -8.17
C ALA A 85 8.14 23.21 -7.14
N SER A 86 7.10 22.41 -6.88
CA SER A 86 6.00 22.74 -5.96
C SER A 86 5.41 21.46 -5.35
N GLU A 87 4.77 21.59 -4.18
CA GLU A 87 3.99 20.52 -3.54
C GLU A 87 2.50 20.51 -3.96
N GLU A 88 2.11 21.37 -4.89
CA GLU A 88 0.74 21.44 -5.40
C GLU A 88 0.28 20.14 -6.07
N MET A 89 -0.98 19.79 -5.81
CA MET A 89 -1.63 18.60 -6.36
C MET A 89 -2.53 18.96 -7.53
N VAL A 90 -2.30 18.34 -8.68
CA VAL A 90 -3.22 18.36 -9.81
C VAL A 90 -4.26 17.26 -9.61
N VAL A 91 -5.53 17.66 -9.51
CA VAL A 91 -6.66 16.72 -9.41
C VAL A 91 -7.14 16.37 -10.81
N LEU A 92 -7.05 15.09 -11.15
CA LEU A 92 -7.51 14.51 -12.40
C LEU A 92 -8.93 13.97 -12.20
N ASP A 93 -9.84 14.28 -13.10
CA ASP A 93 -11.15 13.62 -13.15
C ASP A 93 -11.04 12.17 -13.64
N MET A 94 -12.17 11.45 -13.61
CA MET A 94 -12.23 10.06 -14.06
C MET A 94 -12.05 9.90 -15.58
N GLU A 95 -12.34 10.94 -16.37
CA GLU A 95 -12.14 10.94 -17.82
C GLU A 95 -10.64 10.94 -18.15
N ASN A 96 -9.85 11.64 -17.34
CA ASN A 96 -8.40 11.76 -17.45
C ASN A 96 -7.63 10.67 -16.67
N ARG A 97 -8.30 9.61 -16.18
CA ARG A 97 -7.65 8.51 -15.42
C ARG A 97 -6.48 7.84 -16.15
N ALA A 98 -6.44 7.93 -17.48
CA ALA A 98 -5.37 7.37 -18.30
C ALA A 98 -3.99 7.92 -17.94
N VAL A 99 -3.94 9.17 -17.46
CA VAL A 99 -2.72 9.82 -16.94
C VAL A 99 -2.13 9.05 -15.76
N MET A 100 -2.96 8.38 -14.95
CA MET A 100 -2.55 7.59 -13.78
C MET A 100 -2.38 6.10 -14.07
N THR A 101 -2.76 5.61 -15.25
CA THR A 101 -2.65 4.18 -15.61
C THR A 101 -1.25 3.60 -15.40
N PRO A 102 -0.14 4.31 -15.74
CA PRO A 102 1.21 3.80 -15.47
C PRO A 102 1.49 3.57 -13.98
N ALA A 103 0.81 4.27 -13.07
CA ALA A 103 0.94 4.08 -11.63
C ALA A 103 0.40 2.71 -11.14
N GLY A 104 -0.41 2.05 -11.97
CA GLY A 104 -0.95 0.72 -11.76
C GLY A 104 -2.46 0.70 -11.49
N ARG A 105 -3.09 -0.43 -11.80
CA ARG A 105 -4.54 -0.64 -11.65
C ARG A 105 -5.11 -0.30 -10.26
N PRO A 106 -4.43 -0.60 -9.13
CA PRO A 106 -4.93 -0.27 -7.80
C PRO A 106 -5.23 1.21 -7.59
N VAL A 107 -4.46 2.10 -8.22
CA VAL A 107 -4.60 3.55 -8.08
C VAL A 107 -5.84 4.08 -8.81
N VAL A 108 -6.29 3.38 -9.87
CA VAL A 108 -7.26 3.92 -10.84
C VAL A 108 -8.61 3.22 -10.87
N ASN A 109 -8.84 2.12 -10.13
CA ASN A 109 -10.00 1.27 -10.46
C ASN A 109 -10.73 0.57 -9.30
N TYR A 110 -10.15 0.38 -8.12
CA TYR A 110 -10.88 -0.34 -7.06
C TYR A 110 -10.39 -0.03 -5.66
N THR A 111 -11.32 -0.13 -4.72
CA THR A 111 -11.11 -0.07 -3.27
C THR A 111 -11.22 -1.48 -2.70
N VAL A 112 -10.34 -1.82 -1.76
CA VAL A 112 -10.33 -3.14 -1.11
C VAL A 112 -10.40 -2.97 0.39
N LYS A 113 -11.33 -3.70 1.01
CA LYS A 113 -11.49 -3.76 2.46
C LYS A 113 -11.40 -5.20 2.94
N ALA A 114 -10.45 -5.45 3.82
CA ALA A 114 -10.23 -6.68 4.54
C ALA A 114 -10.20 -6.36 6.04
N LYS A 115 -10.64 -7.31 6.86
CA LYS A 115 -10.48 -7.25 8.31
C LYS A 115 -9.98 -8.60 8.78
N ALA A 116 -8.85 -8.61 9.48
CA ALA A 116 -8.22 -9.82 9.98
C ALA A 116 -8.91 -10.42 11.22
N VAL A 117 -10.25 -10.52 11.19
CA VAL A 117 -11.07 -10.89 12.35
C VAL A 117 -10.72 -12.30 12.84
N ARG A 118 -10.69 -13.30 11.94
CA ARG A 118 -10.40 -14.69 12.30
C ARG A 118 -8.94 -14.87 12.71
N ALA A 119 -8.01 -14.29 11.95
CA ALA A 119 -6.58 -14.35 12.28
C ALA A 119 -6.29 -13.78 13.69
N ARG A 120 -6.91 -12.66 14.05
CA ARG A 120 -6.80 -12.09 15.41
C ARG A 120 -7.45 -12.96 16.48
N LYS A 121 -8.72 -13.34 16.28
CA LYS A 121 -9.51 -14.04 17.32
C LYS A 121 -9.05 -15.47 17.56
N LEU A 122 -8.77 -16.21 16.50
CA LEU A 122 -8.44 -17.62 16.59
C LEU A 122 -6.95 -17.83 16.83
N LEU A 123 -6.10 -17.12 16.09
CA LEU A 123 -4.65 -17.38 16.09
C LEU A 123 -3.83 -16.39 16.92
N GLY A 124 -4.48 -15.40 17.54
CA GLY A 124 -3.79 -14.32 18.24
C GLY A 124 -2.85 -13.52 17.33
N TRP A 125 -3.09 -13.55 16.01
CA TRP A 125 -2.24 -12.85 15.06
C TRP A 125 -2.52 -11.34 15.10
N THR A 126 -1.45 -10.55 15.11
CA THR A 126 -1.51 -9.09 15.01
C THR A 126 -0.31 -8.62 14.19
N PRO A 127 -0.49 -7.64 13.29
CA PRO A 127 0.63 -7.05 12.57
C PRO A 127 1.54 -6.28 13.53
N THR A 128 2.85 -6.30 13.30
CA THR A 128 3.85 -5.63 14.14
C THR A 128 4.91 -4.86 13.35
N GLN A 129 4.87 -4.88 12.02
CA GLN A 129 5.85 -4.17 11.18
C GLN A 129 5.44 -2.70 10.94
N SER A 130 6.36 -1.97 10.30
CA SER A 130 6.13 -0.59 9.84
C SER A 130 4.94 -0.50 8.90
N LYS A 131 4.39 0.72 8.80
CA LYS A 131 3.33 1.00 7.86
C LYS A 131 3.93 1.31 6.49
N ILE A 132 3.14 1.10 5.45
CA ILE A 132 3.60 1.37 4.07
C ILE A 132 3.96 2.84 3.84
N GLU A 133 3.34 3.76 4.59
CA GLU A 133 3.63 5.18 4.52
C GLU A 133 5.03 5.55 5.03
N ASP A 134 5.58 4.74 5.94
CA ASP A 134 6.92 4.95 6.51
C ASP A 134 8.03 4.64 5.49
N GLU A 135 7.72 3.86 4.46
CA GLU A 135 8.63 3.48 3.36
C GLU A 135 8.72 4.56 2.27
N ILE A 136 7.75 5.50 2.21
CA ILE A 136 7.67 6.51 1.15
C ILE A 136 8.97 7.30 0.97
N PRO A 137 9.64 7.79 2.03
CA PRO A 137 10.85 8.58 1.86
C PRO A 137 11.97 7.84 1.14
N GLU A 138 12.17 6.56 1.42
CA GLU A 138 13.21 5.78 0.77
C GLU A 138 12.81 5.41 -0.66
N ILE A 139 11.55 5.03 -0.89
CA ILE A 139 11.03 4.76 -2.24
C ILE A 139 11.20 5.97 -3.17
N VAL A 140 10.96 7.20 -2.68
CA VAL A 140 11.17 8.41 -3.49
C VAL A 140 12.64 8.55 -3.90
N LYS A 141 13.58 8.37 -2.98
CA LYS A 141 15.02 8.44 -3.29
C LYS A 141 15.47 7.34 -4.25
N GLU A 142 15.01 6.11 -4.02
CA GLU A 142 15.37 4.97 -4.88
C GLU A 142 14.86 5.16 -6.31
N VAL A 143 13.62 5.63 -6.46
CA VAL A 143 13.07 5.94 -7.78
C VAL A 143 13.79 7.13 -8.40
N ALA A 144 14.10 8.19 -7.65
CA ALA A 144 14.87 9.33 -8.17
C ALA A 144 16.25 8.90 -8.70
N ARG A 145 16.99 8.08 -7.94
CA ARG A 145 18.28 7.51 -8.34
C ARG A 145 18.16 6.64 -9.58
N ALA A 146 17.16 5.76 -9.63
CA ALA A 146 16.91 4.89 -10.78
C ALA A 146 16.56 5.67 -12.06
N HIS A 147 16.15 6.94 -11.93
CA HIS A 147 15.80 7.85 -13.02
C HIS A 147 16.88 8.92 -13.28
N GLY A 148 18.03 8.86 -12.61
CA GLY A 148 19.13 9.81 -12.81
C GLY A 148 18.83 11.24 -12.34
N LEU A 149 17.89 11.41 -11.40
CA LEU A 149 17.53 12.72 -10.84
C LEU A 149 18.38 13.12 -9.63
N THR A 150 19.09 12.15 -9.04
CA THR A 150 20.03 12.29 -7.90
C THR A 150 21.12 11.25 -8.03
#